data_AF-A0AB33CT01-F1
#
_entry.id   AF-A0AB33CT01-F1
#
_cell.length_a   1.000
_cell.length_b   1.000
_cell.length_c   1.000
_cell.angle_alpha   90.00
_cell.angle_beta   90.00
_cell.angle_gamma   90.00
#
_symmetry.space_group_name_H-M   'P 1'
#
loop_
_entity.id
_entity.type
_entity.pdbx_description
1 polymer ?
#
loop_
_entity_poly.entity_id
_entity_poly.type
_entity_poly.pdbx_seq_one_letter_code
_entity_poly.pdbx_strand_id
1 'polypeptide(L)'
;MARTPVIRINLENVTSAAELHALLMESLDFPGWYGRNWDAFWDAITGLVEMPEQLVLDGWQQFSQRMPKDAQLICKCLEDLSEMYPRLSSTVVYA
;
A
#
# COMPACT_ATOMS: atom_id res chain seq x y z
N MET A 1 -5.21 -14.35 -14.73
CA MET A 1 -6.45 -13.74 -14.17
C MET A 1 -6.46 -12.28 -14.59
N ALA A 2 -7.61 -11.61 -14.56
CA ALA A 2 -7.66 -10.19 -14.87
C ALA A 2 -7.32 -9.40 -13.60
N ARG A 3 -6.44 -8.40 -13.75
CA ARG A 3 -6.01 -7.52 -12.67
C ARG A 3 -7.22 -6.81 -12.06
N THR A 4 -7.28 -6.72 -10.73
CA THR A 4 -8.36 -5.99 -10.05
C THR A 4 -8.32 -4.51 -10.45
N PRO A 5 -9.45 -3.90 -10.86
CA PRO A 5 -9.43 -2.55 -11.42
C PRO A 5 -9.15 -1.48 -10.36
N VAL A 6 -9.83 -1.52 -9.21
CA VAL A 6 -9.65 -0.52 -8.15
C VAL A 6 -9.74 -1.18 -6.79
N ILE A 7 -8.78 -0.87 -5.91
CA ILE A 7 -8.85 -1.16 -4.48
C ILE A 7 -8.79 0.17 -3.73
N ARG A 8 -9.66 0.33 -2.73
CA ARG A 8 -9.68 1.50 -1.85
C ARG A 8 -9.33 1.08 -0.44
N ILE A 9 -8.44 1.82 0.20
CA ILE A 9 -7.98 1.58 1.56
C ILE A 9 -8.25 2.84 2.38
N ASN A 10 -9.07 2.73 3.43
CA ASN A 10 -9.38 3.84 4.32
C ASN A 10 -8.35 3.93 5.46
N LEU A 11 -7.58 5.02 5.48
CA LEU A 11 -6.52 5.29 6.46
C LEU A 11 -6.97 6.24 7.59
N GLU A 12 -8.20 6.75 7.59
CA GLU A 12 -8.68 7.76 8.54
C GLU A 12 -8.53 7.33 9.99
N ASN A 13 -8.74 6.03 10.28
CA ASN A 13 -8.71 5.44 11.61
C ASN A 13 -7.40 4.74 11.95
N VAL A 14 -6.41 4.76 11.04
CA VAL A 14 -5.10 4.12 11.29
C VAL A 14 -4.28 4.99 12.23
N THR A 15 -3.88 4.44 13.36
CA THR A 15 -3.13 5.16 14.41
C THR A 15 -1.78 4.55 14.74
N SER A 16 -1.48 3.36 14.22
CA SER A 16 -0.21 2.68 14.42
C SER A 16 0.28 1.96 13.17
N ALA A 17 1.59 1.71 13.10
CA ALA A 17 2.18 0.95 12.00
C ALA A 17 1.66 -0.50 11.95
N ALA A 18 1.33 -1.10 13.09
CA ALA A 18 0.76 -2.43 13.15
C ALA A 18 -0.64 -2.48 12.51
N GLU A 19 -1.49 -1.49 12.79
CA GLU A 19 -2.81 -1.33 12.16
C GLU A 19 -2.67 -1.08 10.66
N LEU A 20 -1.74 -0.21 10.26
CA LEU A 20 -1.46 0.08 8.86
C LEU A 20 -1.09 -1.20 8.09
N HIS A 21 -0.10 -1.95 8.59
CA HIS A 21 0.36 -3.17 7.95
C HIS A 21 -0.70 -4.27 7.93
N ALA A 22 -1.54 -4.38 8.97
CA ALA A 22 -2.67 -5.31 8.97
C ALA A 22 -3.71 -4.94 7.91
N LEU A 23 -4.04 -3.65 7.79
CA LEU A 23 -4.99 -3.15 6.81
C LEU A 23 -4.50 -3.33 5.37
N LEU A 24 -3.21 -3.03 5.10
CA LEU A 24 -2.60 -3.24 3.79
C LEU A 24 -2.61 -4.73 3.41
N MET A 25 -2.24 -5.60 4.36
CA MET A 25 -2.25 -7.05 4.18
C MET A 25 -3.63 -7.57 3.80
N GLU A 26 -4.67 -7.16 4.52
CA GLU A 26 -6.05 -7.57 4.24
C GLU A 26 -6.55 -7.02 2.90
N SER A 27 -6.29 -5.75 2.62
CA SER A 27 -6.84 -5.06 1.45
C SER A 27 -6.18 -5.50 0.13
N LEU A 28 -4.89 -5.87 0.18
CA LEU A 28 -4.10 -6.27 -0.98
C LEU A 28 -3.86 -7.78 -1.04
N ASP A 29 -4.52 -8.55 -0.18
CA ASP A 29 -4.45 -10.02 -0.11
C ASP A 29 -3.00 -10.54 0.04
N PHE A 30 -2.22 -9.90 0.93
CA PHE A 30 -0.85 -10.35 1.19
C PHE A 30 -0.84 -11.71 1.91
N PRO A 31 0.20 -12.53 1.71
CA PRO A 31 0.31 -13.83 2.35
C PRO A 31 0.26 -13.78 3.89
N GLY A 32 -0.27 -14.84 4.51
CA GLY A 32 -0.38 -14.97 5.98
C GLY A 32 0.93 -14.82 6.77
N TRP A 33 2.08 -15.01 6.10
CA TRP A 33 3.42 -14.87 6.65
C TRP A 33 4.03 -13.48 6.41
N TYR A 34 3.23 -12.49 6.00
CA TYR A 34 3.64 -11.11 5.82
C TYR A 34 4.28 -10.53 7.10
N GLY A 35 5.51 -10.02 6.97
CA GLY A 35 6.36 -9.60 8.10
C GLY A 35 5.96 -8.29 8.79
N ARG A 36 4.93 -7.59 8.30
CA ARG A 36 4.38 -6.34 8.89
C ARG A 36 5.43 -5.24 9.12
N ASN A 37 6.29 -5.04 8.14
CA ASN A 37 7.26 -3.96 8.08
C ASN A 37 7.42 -3.49 6.62
N TRP A 38 8.19 -2.42 6.40
CA TRP A 38 8.35 -1.80 5.07
C TRP A 38 9.17 -2.66 4.09
N ASP A 39 10.14 -3.43 4.55
CA ASP A 39 10.88 -4.36 3.69
C ASP A 39 9.94 -5.48 3.19
N ALA A 40 9.14 -6.04 4.08
CA ALA A 40 8.12 -7.03 3.73
C ALA A 40 7.03 -6.43 2.82
N PHE A 41 6.67 -5.15 3.00
CA PHE A 41 5.75 -4.45 2.11
C PHE A 41 6.31 -4.37 0.70
N TRP A 42 7.57 -3.99 0.56
CA TRP A 42 8.26 -3.93 -0.72
C TRP A 42 8.30 -5.29 -1.42
N ASP A 43 8.70 -6.34 -0.70
CA ASP A 43 8.70 -7.71 -1.24
C ASP A 43 7.30 -8.12 -1.72
N ALA A 44 6.26 -7.75 -0.97
CA ALA A 44 4.89 -8.09 -1.31
C ALA A 44 4.43 -7.45 -2.62
N ILE A 45 4.56 -6.14 -2.74
CA ILE A 45 4.07 -5.39 -3.91
C ILE A 45 4.90 -5.62 -5.18
N THR A 46 6.13 -6.11 -5.05
CA THR A 46 7.03 -6.38 -6.18
C THR A 46 6.96 -7.83 -6.69
N GLY A 47 6.53 -8.79 -5.87
CA GLY A 47 6.62 -10.20 -6.27
C GLY A 47 5.67 -11.19 -5.61
N LEU A 48 4.90 -10.79 -4.59
CA LEU A 48 4.00 -11.74 -3.89
C LEU A 48 2.54 -11.57 -4.25
N VAL A 49 2.12 -10.38 -4.68
CA VAL A 49 0.74 -10.11 -5.08
C VAL A 49 0.64 -9.41 -6.42
N GLU A 50 -0.50 -9.57 -7.07
CA GLU A 50 -0.87 -8.77 -8.23
C GLU A 50 -1.51 -7.46 -7.74
N MET A 51 -0.74 -6.37 -7.79
CA MET A 51 -1.24 -5.04 -7.43
C MET A 51 -2.40 -4.62 -8.35
N PRO A 52 -3.42 -3.89 -7.85
CA PRO A 52 -4.58 -3.45 -8.65
C PRO A 52 -4.19 -2.41 -9.71
N GLU A 53 -5.03 -2.17 -10.73
CA GLU A 53 -4.79 -1.10 -11.70
C GLU A 53 -4.74 0.28 -11.02
N GLN A 54 -5.64 0.51 -10.08
CA GLN A 54 -5.69 1.70 -9.26
C GLN A 54 -5.74 1.36 -7.77
N LEU A 55 -4.93 2.07 -6.99
CA LEU A 55 -4.94 2.03 -5.53
C LEU A 55 -5.35 3.40 -5.01
N VAL A 56 -6.46 3.47 -4.28
CA VAL A 56 -6.93 4.71 -3.66
C VAL A 56 -6.69 4.64 -2.16
N LEU A 57 -5.98 5.61 -1.62
CA LEU A 57 -5.73 5.76 -0.19
C LEU A 57 -6.62 6.89 0.33
N ASP A 58 -7.77 6.53 0.91
CA ASP A 58 -8.75 7.47 1.45
C ASP A 58 -8.31 7.97 2.84
N GLY A 59 -8.55 9.24 3.14
CA GLY A 59 -8.16 9.85 4.42
C GLY A 59 -6.68 10.20 4.50
N TRP A 60 -6.03 10.39 3.35
CA TRP A 60 -4.59 10.54 3.25
C TRP A 60 -4.07 11.78 3.99
N GLN A 61 -4.80 12.88 3.94
CA GLN A 61 -4.39 14.12 4.60
C GLN A 61 -4.28 13.95 6.12
N GLN A 62 -5.28 13.33 6.74
CA GLN A 62 -5.29 13.09 8.19
C GLN A 62 -4.24 12.04 8.57
N PHE A 63 -4.13 10.98 7.78
CA PHE A 63 -3.13 9.94 7.99
C PHE A 63 -1.70 10.50 7.91
N SER A 64 -1.37 11.26 6.87
CA SER A 64 -0.02 11.82 6.68
C SER A 64 0.38 12.83 7.76
N GLN A 65 -0.57 13.56 8.34
CA GLN A 65 -0.30 14.41 9.50
C GLN A 65 -0.08 13.62 10.78
N ARG A 66 -0.84 12.54 10.98
CA ARG A 66 -0.75 11.68 12.18
C ARG A 66 0.50 10.81 12.17
N MET A 67 0.84 10.26 11.01
CA MET A 67 1.89 9.27 10.82
C MET A 67 2.82 9.68 9.66
N PRO A 68 3.53 10.81 9.76
CA PRO A 68 4.30 11.36 8.65
C PRO A 68 5.43 10.44 8.18
N LYS A 69 6.03 9.67 9.08
CA LYS A 69 7.09 8.71 8.73
C LYS A 69 6.56 7.56 7.89
N ASP A 70 5.47 6.94 8.31
CA ASP A 70 4.85 5.83 7.59
C ASP A 70 4.23 6.29 6.26
N ALA A 71 3.67 7.51 6.22
CA ALA A 71 3.22 8.13 4.98
C ALA A 71 4.36 8.33 3.98
N GLN A 72 5.53 8.78 4.42
CA GLN A 72 6.70 8.89 3.56
C GLN A 72 7.16 7.53 3.02
N LEU A 73 7.14 6.50 3.87
CA LEU A 73 7.61 5.16 3.51
C LEU A 73 6.67 4.47 2.52
N ILE A 74 5.34 4.54 2.70
CA ILE A 74 4.41 3.99 1.73
C ILE A 74 4.48 4.72 0.38
N CYS A 75 4.57 6.06 0.38
CA CYS A 75 4.75 6.83 -0.85
C CYS A 75 6.00 6.38 -1.58
N LYS A 76 7.13 6.32 -0.86
CA LYS A 76 8.40 5.92 -1.43
C LYS A 76 8.32 4.53 -2.07
N CYS A 77 7.78 3.53 -1.36
CA CYS A 77 7.65 2.18 -1.91
C CYS A 77 6.76 2.15 -3.16
N LEU A 78 5.68 2.93 -3.21
CA LEU A 78 4.78 2.96 -4.37
C LEU A 78 5.40 3.72 -5.55
N GLU A 79 6.13 4.80 -5.29
CA GLU A 79 6.91 5.56 -6.27
C GLU A 79 8.02 4.68 -6.87
N ASP A 80 8.83 4.05 -6.01
CA ASP A 80 9.89 3.11 -6.42
C ASP A 80 9.31 1.95 -7.25
N LEU A 81 8.14 1.41 -6.90
CA LEU A 81 7.46 0.39 -7.68
C LEU A 81 7.07 0.90 -9.08
N SER A 82 6.58 2.13 -9.16
CA SER A 82 6.18 2.76 -10.43
C SER A 82 7.36 3.03 -11.35
N GLU A 83 8.52 3.40 -10.78
CA GLU A 83 9.75 3.67 -11.54
C GLU A 83 10.43 2.37 -12.00
N MET A 84 10.57 1.41 -11.10
CA MET A 84 11.30 0.17 -11.36
C MET A 84 10.47 -0.87 -12.12
N TYR A 85 9.17 -0.94 -11.83
CA TYR A 85 8.26 -1.94 -12.39
C TYR A 85 6.94 -1.34 -12.89
N PRO A 86 6.95 -0.46 -13.93
CA PRO A 86 5.74 0.23 -14.40
C PRO A 86 4.58 -0.68 -14.82
N ARG A 87 4.87 -1.92 -15.22
CA ARG A 87 3.83 -2.90 -15.62
C ARG A 87 3.13 -3.55 -14.44
N LEU A 88 3.78 -3.56 -13.28
CA LEU A 88 3.25 -4.11 -12.03
C LEU A 88 2.60 -3.02 -11.17
N SER A 89 3.03 -1.76 -11.32
CA SER A 89 2.59 -0.66 -10.48
C SER A 89 1.13 -0.29 -10.66
N SER A 90 0.47 0.05 -9.54
CA SER A 90 -0.84 0.70 -9.54
C SER A 90 -0.72 2.19 -9.84
N THR A 91 -1.76 2.75 -10.46
CA THR A 91 -1.97 4.20 -10.38
C THR A 91 -2.43 4.53 -8.96
N VAL A 92 -1.65 5.33 -8.23
CA VAL A 92 -1.97 5.67 -6.84
C VAL A 92 -2.71 7.00 -6.77
N VAL A 93 -3.83 7.02 -6.05
CA VAL A 93 -4.61 8.22 -5.78
C VAL A 93 -4.66 8.43 -4.27
N TYR A 94 -4.16 9.57 -3.83
CA TYR A 94 -4.24 10.02 -2.44
C TYR A 94 -5.49 10.90 -2.29
N ALA A 95 -6.51 10.37 -1.61
CA ALA A 95 -7.84 10.98 -1.48
C ALA A 95 -8.11 11.51 -0.06
#